data_AF-A0A532V677-F1
#
_entry.id   AF-A0A532V677-F1
#
_cell.length_a   1.000
_cell.length_b   1.000
_cell.length_c   1.000
_cell.angle_alpha   90.00
_cell.angle_beta   90.00
_cell.angle_gamma   90.00
#
_symmetry.space_group_name_H-M   'P 1'
#
loop_
_entity.id
_entity.type
_entity.pdbx_description
1 polymer ?
#
loop_
_entity_poly.entity_id
_entity_poly.type
_entity_poly.pdbx_seq_one_letter_code
_entity_poly.pdbx_strand_id
1 'polypeptide(L)'
;MKSYNPYGIYIPRYHKQSRFYNIFANHFEDFLSNYYSIDELYSKYGDITDHQTDTVHKFLKCQDLTQGFGVAKCPSCGTAYIVPFSCKKHKICPSCRMKKLLEYSEWLKQEVLLELTHRHWVFTIPKELRVHFYRNRFLLNKLIETACRFLVFIYRKFLNLPKNQKKKAHPGIVGILQTAGSDLKFNPHCHLISTEGVLIEKDEDDLYVPVNFLPYDYIRIAWRNRVLNMLYNFKEITSQERKELKERYKSGFNFPG
;
A
#
# COMPACT_ATOMS: atom_id res chain seq x y z
N MET A 1 -7.87 17.74 -19.25
CA MET A 1 -7.17 18.36 -20.39
C MET A 1 -5.83 18.90 -19.92
N LYS A 2 -4.71 18.44 -20.49
CA LYS A 2 -3.40 19.07 -20.26
C LYS A 2 -3.33 20.28 -21.19
N SER A 3 -3.18 21.49 -20.65
CA SER A 3 -2.90 22.69 -21.42
C SER A 3 -1.50 22.55 -22.04
N TYR A 4 -1.45 22.51 -23.37
CA TYR A 4 -0.20 22.66 -24.11
C TYR A 4 0.23 24.13 -23.99
N ASN A 5 1.39 24.39 -23.38
CA ASN A 5 1.96 25.74 -23.31
C ASN A 5 2.92 25.92 -24.51
N PRO A 6 2.55 26.72 -25.52
CA PRO A 6 3.36 26.92 -26.72
C PRO A 6 4.70 27.62 -26.46
N TYR A 7 4.92 28.18 -25.26
CA TYR A 7 6.12 28.94 -24.90
C TYR A 7 7.19 28.13 -24.14
N GLY A 8 6.97 26.84 -23.88
CA GLY A 8 7.92 26.02 -23.10
C GLY A 8 8.07 26.43 -21.63
N ILE A 9 7.28 27.40 -21.15
CA ILE A 9 7.31 27.86 -19.77
C ILE A 9 6.66 26.78 -18.90
N TYR A 10 7.43 26.26 -17.93
CA TYR A 10 6.93 25.35 -16.91
C TYR A 10 5.76 25.99 -16.17
N ILE A 11 4.57 25.42 -16.28
CA ILE A 11 3.41 25.79 -15.46
C ILE A 11 3.41 24.84 -14.25
N PRO A 12 3.77 25.31 -13.05
CA PRO A 12 3.72 24.49 -11.87
C PRO A 12 2.28 24.00 -11.66
N ARG A 13 2.10 22.75 -11.25
CA ARG A 13 0.82 22.40 -10.63
C ARG A 13 0.66 23.26 -9.38
N TYR A 14 -0.44 23.99 -9.28
CA TYR A 14 -0.80 24.80 -8.12
C TYR A 14 -1.17 23.93 -6.92
N HIS A 15 -0.24 23.11 -6.43
CA HIS A 15 -0.43 22.30 -5.22
C HIS A 15 -0.71 23.19 -4.01
N LYS A 16 -0.14 24.42 -3.98
CA LYS A 16 -0.42 25.45 -2.98
C LYS A 16 -1.90 25.91 -2.96
N GLN A 17 -2.67 25.70 -4.03
CA GLN A 17 -4.11 25.99 -4.06
C GLN A 17 -4.97 24.81 -3.57
N SER A 18 -4.38 23.62 -3.35
CA SER A 18 -5.14 22.48 -2.88
C SER A 18 -5.54 22.64 -1.41
N ARG A 19 -6.77 22.24 -1.04
CA ARG A 19 -7.20 22.20 0.36
C ARG A 19 -6.24 21.38 1.22
N PHE A 20 -5.74 20.28 0.69
CA PHE A 20 -4.80 19.40 1.39
C PHE A 20 -3.49 20.11 1.76
N TYR A 21 -2.90 20.89 0.84
CA TYR A 21 -1.70 21.68 1.16
C TYR A 21 -2.00 22.72 2.23
N ASN A 22 -3.11 23.47 2.08
CA ASN A 22 -3.45 24.56 3.00
C ASN A 22 -3.74 24.08 4.42
N ILE A 23 -4.26 22.87 4.61
CA ILE A 23 -4.40 22.29 5.96
C ILE A 23 -3.06 22.24 6.68
N PHE A 24 -2.01 21.75 6.02
CA PHE A 24 -0.68 21.70 6.64
C PHE A 24 -0.03 23.09 6.71
N ALA A 25 -0.13 23.89 5.66
CA ALA A 25 0.49 25.20 5.61
C ALA A 25 -0.04 26.14 6.71
N ASN A 26 -1.32 26.05 7.04
CA ASN A 26 -1.99 26.98 7.95
C ASN A 26 -2.10 26.46 9.39
N HIS A 27 -2.02 25.14 9.61
CA HIS A 27 -2.35 24.57 10.93
C HIS A 27 -1.27 23.65 11.50
N PHE A 28 -0.19 23.33 10.77
CA PHE A 28 0.75 22.33 11.24
C PHE A 28 1.57 22.80 12.46
N GLU A 29 2.04 24.04 12.48
CA GLU A 29 2.81 24.57 13.63
C GLU A 29 1.93 24.71 14.89
N ASP A 30 0.70 25.21 14.72
CA ASP A 30 -0.29 25.28 15.80
C ASP A 30 -0.61 23.88 16.34
N PHE A 31 -0.78 22.91 15.44
CA PHE A 31 -0.98 21.52 15.83
C PHE A 31 0.20 20.98 16.65
N LEU A 32 1.45 21.20 16.23
CA LEU A 32 2.63 20.75 16.97
C LEU A 32 2.71 21.38 18.37
N SER A 33 2.42 22.67 18.46
CA SER A 33 2.46 23.43 19.73
C SER A 33 1.40 22.95 20.73
N ASN A 34 0.25 22.49 20.23
CA ASN A 34 -0.86 22.01 21.09
C ASN A 34 -0.87 20.48 21.27
N TYR A 35 -0.17 19.71 20.43
CA TYR A 35 -0.30 18.24 20.38
C TYR A 35 -0.13 17.57 21.75
N TYR A 36 0.91 17.95 22.48
CA TYR A 36 1.25 17.38 23.79
C TYR A 36 0.32 17.85 24.92
N SER A 37 -0.48 18.89 24.70
CA SER A 37 -1.50 19.34 25.66
C SER A 37 -2.85 18.63 25.49
N ILE A 38 -3.02 17.85 24.41
CA ILE A 38 -4.27 17.12 24.13
C ILE A 38 -4.07 15.65 24.53
N ASP A 39 -4.40 15.33 25.78
CA ASP A 39 -4.21 13.99 26.37
C ASP A 39 -4.78 12.85 25.51
N GLU A 40 -5.96 13.04 24.90
CA GLU A 40 -6.58 12.03 24.03
C GLU A 40 -5.71 11.71 22.80
N LEU A 41 -5.08 12.73 22.20
CA LEU A 41 -4.23 12.54 21.03
C LEU A 41 -2.91 11.88 21.42
N TYR A 42 -2.25 12.39 22.46
CA TYR A 42 -0.96 11.84 22.91
C TYR A 42 -1.10 10.38 23.39
N SER A 43 -2.11 10.10 24.23
CA SER A 43 -2.39 8.74 24.72
C SER A 43 -2.69 7.75 23.57
N LYS A 44 -3.34 8.23 22.51
CA LYS A 44 -3.74 7.39 21.38
C LYS A 44 -2.65 7.20 20.34
N TYR A 45 -1.91 8.25 20.03
CA TYR A 45 -1.02 8.30 18.86
C TYR A 45 0.47 8.31 19.22
N GLY A 46 0.84 8.60 20.47
CA GLY A 46 2.21 8.64 20.96
C GLY A 46 2.98 9.87 20.49
N ASP A 47 4.31 9.81 20.57
CA ASP A 47 5.17 10.92 20.13
C ASP A 47 5.11 11.16 18.61
N ILE A 48 5.20 12.44 18.24
CA ILE A 48 5.51 12.84 16.88
C ILE A 48 7.02 12.75 16.69
N THR A 49 7.45 11.92 15.75
CA THR A 49 8.86 11.76 15.41
C THR A 49 9.38 12.91 14.54
N ASP A 50 10.67 13.23 14.66
CA ASP A 50 11.35 14.20 13.79
C ASP A 50 11.15 13.89 12.31
N HIS A 51 11.10 12.61 11.95
CA HIS A 51 10.85 12.18 10.59
C HIS A 51 9.46 12.61 10.08
N GLN A 52 8.42 12.57 10.92
CA GLN A 52 7.08 13.02 10.56
C GLN A 52 7.06 14.53 10.36
N THR A 53 7.68 15.27 11.26
CA THR A 53 7.80 16.74 11.20
C THR A 53 8.59 17.20 9.97
N ASP A 54 9.80 16.66 9.74
CA ASP A 54 10.62 16.90 8.54
C ASP A 54 9.86 16.58 7.24
N THR A 55 9.04 15.53 7.27
CA THR A 55 8.25 15.12 6.10
C THR A 55 7.21 16.17 5.72
N VAL A 56 6.55 16.80 6.69
CA VAL A 56 5.58 17.88 6.42
C VAL A 56 6.30 19.14 5.97
N HIS A 57 7.35 19.60 6.65
CA HIS A 57 8.07 20.81 6.23
C HIS A 57 8.67 20.68 4.81
N LYS A 58 9.25 19.52 4.47
CA LYS A 58 9.74 19.27 3.09
C LYS A 58 8.60 19.21 2.09
N PHE A 59 7.44 18.70 2.47
CA PHE A 59 6.24 18.74 1.62
C PHE A 59 5.79 20.18 1.32
N LEU A 60 5.78 21.07 2.32
CA LEU A 60 5.41 22.48 2.15
C LEU A 60 6.38 23.24 1.23
N LYS A 61 7.63 22.79 1.14
CA LYS A 61 8.68 23.33 0.26
C LYS A 61 8.78 22.65 -1.11
N CYS A 62 7.91 21.68 -1.41
CA CYS A 62 8.01 20.87 -2.63
C CYS A 62 7.75 21.69 -3.90
N GLN A 63 8.63 21.59 -4.89
CA GLN A 63 8.53 22.32 -6.16
C GLN A 63 8.50 23.85 -6.01
N ASP A 64 9.02 24.35 -4.89
CA ASP A 64 9.23 25.78 -4.71
C ASP A 64 10.55 26.19 -5.38
N LEU A 65 10.48 27.12 -6.34
CA LEU A 65 11.64 27.56 -7.11
C LEU A 65 12.71 28.23 -6.24
N THR A 66 12.33 28.78 -5.08
CA THR A 66 13.29 29.33 -4.10
C THR A 66 14.16 28.25 -3.47
N GLN A 67 13.76 26.99 -3.56
CA GLN A 67 14.51 25.83 -3.07
C GLN A 67 15.46 25.27 -4.14
N GLY A 68 15.54 25.92 -5.30
CA GLY A 68 16.37 25.50 -6.42
C GLY A 68 15.63 24.68 -7.48
N PHE A 69 16.27 24.58 -8.64
CA PHE A 69 15.73 23.90 -9.82
C PHE A 69 16.86 23.41 -10.72
N GLY A 70 16.56 22.40 -11.54
CA GLY A 70 17.38 22.03 -12.69
C GLY A 70 16.83 22.64 -13.97
N VAL A 71 17.65 22.73 -15.02
CA VAL A 71 17.21 23.07 -16.37
C VAL A 71 17.42 21.86 -17.27
N ALA A 72 16.33 21.31 -17.79
CA ALA A 72 16.37 20.24 -18.77
C ALA A 72 16.33 20.85 -20.17
N LYS A 73 17.44 20.74 -20.93
CA LYS A 73 17.56 21.30 -22.28
C LYS A 73 17.68 20.17 -23.31
N CYS A 74 16.86 20.23 -24.35
CA CYS A 74 17.00 19.35 -25.51
C CYS A 74 18.25 19.75 -26.31
N PRO A 75 19.20 18.83 -26.54
CA PRO A 75 20.40 19.15 -27.31
C PRO A 75 20.09 19.41 -28.80
N SER A 76 19.02 18.82 -29.34
CA SER A 76 18.70 18.91 -30.76
C SER A 76 17.94 20.19 -31.15
N CYS A 77 16.94 20.60 -30.37
CA CYS A 77 16.11 21.78 -30.68
C CYS A 77 16.34 22.96 -29.72
N GLY A 78 17.19 22.81 -28.71
CA GLY A 78 17.53 23.87 -27.76
C GLY A 78 16.43 24.22 -26.74
N THR A 79 15.22 23.66 -26.86
CA THR A 79 14.11 23.87 -25.92
C THR A 79 14.53 23.50 -24.51
N ALA A 80 14.28 24.39 -23.55
CA ALA A 80 14.64 24.20 -22.15
C ALA A 80 13.42 24.30 -21.23
N TYR A 81 13.39 23.48 -20.19
CA TYR A 81 12.36 23.47 -19.18
C TYR A 81 12.99 23.62 -17.79
N ILE A 82 12.39 24.47 -16.96
CA ILE A 82 12.72 24.55 -15.54
C ILE A 82 12.07 23.36 -14.83
N VAL A 83 12.87 22.64 -14.04
CA VAL A 83 12.44 21.48 -13.26
C VAL A 83 12.68 21.78 -11.78
N PRO A 84 11.66 22.24 -11.03
CA PRO A 84 11.79 22.49 -9.60
C PRO A 84 12.15 21.21 -8.84
N PHE A 85 12.93 21.35 -7.76
CA PHE A 85 13.27 20.20 -6.95
C PHE A 85 12.06 19.64 -6.18
N SER A 86 11.95 18.31 -6.20
CA SER A 86 10.88 17.58 -5.51
C SER A 86 11.29 17.23 -4.09
N CYS A 87 10.35 17.26 -3.14
CA CYS A 87 10.62 16.86 -1.76
C CYS A 87 10.87 15.35 -1.56
N LYS A 88 10.52 14.52 -2.55
CA LYS A 88 10.58 13.04 -2.51
C LYS A 88 9.80 12.40 -1.35
N LYS A 89 8.88 13.15 -0.72
CA LYS A 89 8.03 12.66 0.38
C LYS A 89 6.77 11.98 -0.15
N HIS A 90 6.91 10.76 -0.67
CA HIS A 90 5.85 10.00 -1.36
C HIS A 90 4.63 9.65 -0.47
N LYS A 91 4.76 9.71 0.86
CA LYS A 91 3.65 9.41 1.79
C LYS A 91 2.59 10.49 1.83
N ILE A 92 3.02 11.76 1.80
CA ILE A 92 2.14 12.92 1.98
C ILE A 92 2.03 13.78 0.72
N CYS A 93 3.10 13.93 -0.06
CA CYS A 93 3.11 14.80 -1.23
C CYS A 93 2.45 14.11 -2.44
N PRO A 94 1.27 14.57 -2.91
CA PRO A 94 0.56 13.90 -4.00
C PRO A 94 1.34 13.92 -5.32
N SER A 95 2.08 14.99 -5.60
CA SER A 95 2.91 15.13 -6.80
C SER A 95 4.06 14.12 -6.82
N CYS A 96 4.81 14.01 -5.72
CA CYS A 96 5.91 13.04 -5.61
C CYS A 96 5.38 11.61 -5.59
N ARG A 97 4.25 11.36 -4.93
CA ARG A 97 3.60 10.05 -4.91
C ARG A 97 3.20 9.60 -6.32
N MET A 98 2.55 10.48 -7.09
CA MET A 98 2.11 10.18 -8.45
C MET A 98 3.29 9.87 -9.38
N LYS A 99 4.38 10.65 -9.31
CA LYS A 99 5.58 10.36 -10.11
C LYS A 99 6.13 8.96 -9.79
N LYS A 100 6.30 8.65 -8.51
CA LYS A 100 6.83 7.35 -8.07
C LYS A 100 5.90 6.19 -8.43
N LEU A 101 4.60 6.40 -8.37
CA LEU A 101 3.60 5.41 -8.79
C LEU A 101 3.75 5.08 -10.28
N LEU A 102 3.88 6.09 -11.14
CA LEU A 102 4.07 5.90 -12.58
C LEU A 102 5.38 5.18 -12.91
N GLU A 103 6.49 5.60 -12.29
CA GLU A 103 7.78 4.92 -12.44
C GLU A 103 7.70 3.45 -12.01
N TYR A 104 7.06 3.18 -10.86
CA TYR A 104 6.91 1.84 -10.34
C TYR A 104 5.97 0.97 -11.19
N SER A 105 4.88 1.54 -11.71
CA SER A 105 3.96 0.80 -12.59
C SER A 105 4.62 0.41 -13.91
N GLU A 106 5.44 1.30 -14.48
CA GLU A 106 6.17 0.98 -15.71
C GLU A 106 7.18 -0.13 -15.46
N TRP A 107 7.98 -0.01 -14.40
CA TRP A 107 8.93 -1.06 -14.01
C TRP A 107 8.24 -2.40 -13.73
N LEU A 108 7.11 -2.39 -13.01
CA LEU A 108 6.35 -3.62 -12.77
C LEU A 108 5.92 -4.27 -14.08
N LYS A 109 5.41 -3.49 -15.03
CA LYS A 109 4.96 -3.98 -16.33
C LYS A 109 6.10 -4.53 -17.17
N GLN A 110 7.25 -3.84 -17.19
CA GLN A 110 8.38 -4.18 -18.07
C GLN A 110 9.24 -5.33 -17.51
N GLU A 111 9.44 -5.37 -16.19
CA GLU A 111 10.51 -6.16 -15.58
C GLU A 111 10.02 -7.27 -14.63
N VAL A 112 8.74 -7.23 -14.21
CA VAL A 112 8.25 -8.09 -13.11
C VAL A 112 7.05 -8.95 -13.49
N LEU A 113 6.06 -8.35 -14.13
CA LEU A 113 4.82 -9.05 -14.47
C LEU A 113 5.03 -9.91 -15.70
N LEU A 114 4.65 -11.19 -15.59
CA LEU A 114 4.63 -12.11 -16.72
C LEU A 114 3.52 -11.71 -17.71
N GLU A 115 3.63 -12.12 -18.97
CA GLU A 115 2.55 -11.95 -19.95
C GLU A 115 1.42 -12.99 -19.74
N LEU A 116 0.79 -12.94 -18.57
CA LEU A 116 -0.29 -13.83 -18.13
C LEU A 116 -1.48 -13.01 -17.61
N THR A 117 -2.64 -13.66 -17.45
CA THR A 117 -3.77 -13.04 -16.76
C THR A 117 -3.43 -12.85 -15.28
N HIS A 118 -3.70 -11.66 -14.77
CA HIS A 118 -3.47 -11.29 -13.37
C HIS A 118 -4.79 -10.95 -12.66
N ARG A 119 -4.82 -11.20 -11.35
CA ARG A 119 -5.91 -10.84 -10.46
C ARG A 119 -5.42 -9.91 -9.36
N HIS A 120 -6.22 -8.88 -9.10
CA HIS A 120 -6.04 -7.99 -7.96
C HIS A 120 -6.81 -8.51 -6.74
N TRP A 121 -6.15 -8.53 -5.59
CA TRP A 121 -6.67 -8.98 -4.31
C TRP A 121 -6.54 -7.87 -3.28
N VAL A 122 -7.59 -7.66 -2.47
CA VAL A 122 -7.59 -6.66 -1.39
C VAL A 122 -7.93 -7.28 -0.05
N PHE A 123 -6.92 -7.75 0.68
CA PHE A 123 -7.12 -8.30 2.01
C PHE A 123 -7.25 -7.19 3.05
N THR A 124 -8.39 -7.12 3.73
CA THR A 124 -8.63 -6.13 4.78
C THR A 124 -8.86 -6.75 6.15
N ILE A 125 -8.85 -5.90 7.18
CA ILE A 125 -9.18 -6.27 8.55
C ILE A 125 -10.26 -5.36 9.12
N PRO A 126 -11.12 -5.88 10.03
CA PRO A 126 -12.11 -5.07 10.72
C PRO A 126 -11.49 -3.93 11.54
N LYS A 127 -12.27 -2.85 11.72
CA LYS A 127 -11.84 -1.61 12.39
C LYS A 127 -11.27 -1.85 13.79
N GLU A 128 -11.95 -2.67 14.60
CA GLU A 128 -11.54 -2.96 15.97
C GLU A 128 -10.16 -3.62 16.08
N LEU A 129 -9.74 -4.39 15.06
CA LEU A 129 -8.43 -5.05 15.07
C LEU A 129 -7.28 -4.13 14.68
N ARG A 130 -7.57 -2.96 14.09
CA ARG A 130 -6.54 -2.04 13.59
C ARG A 130 -5.67 -1.49 14.72
N VAL A 131 -6.21 -1.38 15.94
CA VAL A 131 -5.47 -0.86 17.09
C VAL A 131 -4.20 -1.67 17.39
N HIS A 132 -4.25 -3.00 17.23
CA HIS A 132 -3.08 -3.88 17.41
C HIS A 132 -1.95 -3.50 16.45
N PHE A 133 -2.27 -3.27 15.18
CA PHE A 133 -1.30 -2.86 14.16
C PHE A 133 -0.83 -1.41 14.30
N TYR A 134 -1.65 -0.56 14.94
CA TYR A 134 -1.25 0.80 15.25
C TYR A 134 -0.18 0.80 16.34
N ARG A 135 -0.46 0.12 17.46
CA ARG A 135 0.43 0.01 18.63
C ARG A 135 1.70 -0.78 18.31
N ASN A 136 1.56 -1.90 17.61
CA ASN A 136 2.66 -2.77 17.24
C ASN A 136 2.88 -2.75 15.72
N ARG A 137 3.72 -1.80 15.27
CA ARG A 137 4.00 -1.58 13.84
C ARG A 137 4.68 -2.77 13.17
N PHE A 138 5.33 -3.66 13.92
CA PHE A 138 5.91 -4.89 13.39
C PHE A 138 4.85 -5.81 12.76
N LEU A 139 3.63 -5.80 13.29
CA LEU A 139 2.52 -6.60 12.77
C LEU A 139 2.12 -6.22 11.34
N LEU A 140 2.46 -5.02 10.88
CA LEU A 140 2.22 -4.60 9.50
C LEU A 140 3.00 -5.46 8.49
N ASN A 141 4.25 -5.78 8.81
CA ASN A 141 5.05 -6.70 8.00
C ASN A 141 4.47 -8.11 8.05
N LYS A 142 3.99 -8.53 9.22
CA LYS A 142 3.34 -9.84 9.39
C LYS A 142 2.00 -9.93 8.66
N LEU A 143 1.27 -8.83 8.53
CA LEU A 143 0.01 -8.79 7.79
C LEU A 143 0.24 -9.10 6.31
N ILE A 144 1.20 -8.42 5.66
CA ILE A 144 1.49 -8.65 4.24
C ILE A 144 2.13 -10.02 4.00
N GLU A 145 3.02 -10.49 4.89
CA GLU A 145 3.58 -11.84 4.84
C GLU A 145 2.46 -12.90 4.93
N THR A 146 1.50 -12.70 5.84
CA THR A 146 0.35 -13.58 6.01
C THR A 146 -0.56 -13.57 4.78
N ALA A 147 -0.80 -12.41 4.18
CA ALA A 147 -1.59 -12.27 2.95
C ALA A 147 -0.96 -13.02 1.77
N CYS A 148 0.34 -12.82 1.52
CA CYS A 148 1.06 -13.52 0.44
C CYS A 148 1.05 -15.04 0.64
N ARG A 149 1.40 -15.52 1.84
CA ARG A 149 1.38 -16.96 2.16
C ARG A 149 -0.03 -17.55 2.10
N PHE A 150 -1.03 -16.78 2.50
CA PHE A 150 -2.43 -17.20 2.40
C PHE A 150 -2.84 -17.37 0.94
N LEU A 151 -2.45 -16.44 0.06
CA LEU A 151 -2.77 -16.51 -1.36
C LEU A 151 -2.14 -17.74 -2.02
N VAL A 152 -0.85 -18.03 -1.75
CA VAL A 152 -0.19 -19.28 -2.20
C VAL A 152 -0.97 -20.51 -1.73
N PHE A 153 -1.40 -20.54 -0.46
CA PHE A 153 -2.20 -21.64 0.07
C PHE A 153 -3.55 -21.79 -0.67
N ILE A 154 -4.23 -20.68 -0.96
CA ILE A 154 -5.52 -20.70 -1.66
C ILE A 154 -5.37 -21.28 -3.06
N TYR A 155 -4.40 -20.82 -3.85
CA TYR A 155 -4.14 -21.39 -5.17
C TYR A 155 -3.85 -22.89 -5.07
N ARG A 156 -2.92 -23.31 -4.21
CA ARG A 156 -2.59 -24.73 -4.01
C ARG A 156 -3.78 -25.60 -3.61
N LYS A 157 -4.64 -25.06 -2.74
CA LYS A 157 -5.81 -25.78 -2.25
C LYS A 157 -6.77 -26.11 -3.39
N PHE A 158 -7.05 -25.15 -4.26
CA PHE A 158 -8.04 -25.28 -5.34
C PHE A 158 -7.47 -25.71 -6.69
N LEU A 159 -6.15 -25.91 -6.81
CA LEU A 159 -5.57 -26.60 -7.96
C LEU A 159 -6.11 -28.03 -8.09
N ASN A 160 -6.42 -28.44 -9.31
CA ASN A 160 -6.77 -29.83 -9.61
C ASN A 160 -5.53 -30.63 -10.02
N LEU A 161 -4.61 -30.85 -9.07
CA LEU A 161 -3.34 -31.54 -9.29
C LEU A 161 -2.98 -32.51 -8.15
N PRO A 162 -2.12 -33.51 -8.40
CA PRO A 162 -1.56 -34.36 -7.36
C PRO A 162 -0.84 -33.58 -6.24
N LYS A 163 -0.87 -34.09 -5.00
CA LYS A 163 -0.31 -33.41 -3.82
C LYS A 163 1.18 -33.07 -3.95
N ASN A 164 1.98 -33.92 -4.59
CA ASN A 164 3.40 -33.69 -4.84
C ASN A 164 3.63 -32.49 -5.78
N GLN A 165 2.84 -32.34 -6.84
CA GLN A 165 2.93 -31.21 -7.76
C GLN A 165 2.44 -29.91 -7.11
N LYS A 166 1.34 -29.95 -6.33
CA LYS A 166 0.84 -28.79 -5.59
C LYS A 166 1.87 -28.15 -4.67
N LYS A 167 2.83 -28.92 -4.12
CA LYS A 167 3.88 -28.39 -3.25
C LYS A 167 4.89 -27.51 -3.99
N LYS A 168 5.10 -27.78 -5.28
CA LYS A 168 5.98 -27.01 -6.18
C LYS A 168 5.23 -25.90 -6.95
N ALA A 169 3.91 -25.82 -6.78
CA ALA A 169 3.09 -24.82 -7.46
C ALA A 169 3.14 -23.46 -6.76
N HIS A 170 3.50 -22.40 -7.47
CA HIS A 170 3.57 -21.04 -6.94
C HIS A 170 2.89 -20.03 -7.88
N PRO A 171 1.93 -19.24 -7.41
CA PRO A 171 1.53 -18.05 -8.16
C PRO A 171 2.65 -17.00 -8.11
N GLY A 172 2.81 -16.23 -9.18
CA GLY A 172 3.54 -14.96 -9.11
C GLY A 172 2.73 -13.99 -8.24
N ILE A 173 3.37 -13.29 -7.30
CA ILE A 173 2.70 -12.35 -6.39
C ILE A 173 3.53 -11.08 -6.20
N VAL A 174 2.93 -9.93 -6.44
CA VAL A 174 3.41 -8.62 -6.00
C VAL A 174 2.48 -8.10 -4.91
N GLY A 175 3.00 -7.87 -3.71
CA GLY A 175 2.20 -7.45 -2.55
C GLY A 175 2.59 -6.07 -2.02
N ILE A 176 1.60 -5.23 -1.75
CA ILE A 176 1.77 -3.89 -1.20
C ILE A 176 0.86 -3.73 0.02
N LEU A 177 1.43 -3.30 1.13
CA LEU A 177 0.68 -2.86 2.29
C LEU A 177 0.34 -1.37 2.19
N GLN A 178 -0.94 -1.04 2.34
CA GLN A 178 -1.40 0.34 2.53
C GLN A 178 -1.87 0.51 3.97
N THR A 179 -1.48 1.62 4.61
CA THR A 179 -1.82 1.89 6.03
C THR A 179 -2.94 2.91 6.21
N ALA A 180 -3.42 3.52 5.13
CA ALA A 180 -4.44 4.56 5.19
C ALA A 180 -5.45 4.41 4.04
N GLY A 181 -6.71 4.73 4.33
CA GLY A 181 -7.76 4.84 3.31
C GLY A 181 -7.76 6.20 2.60
N SER A 182 -8.74 6.41 1.72
CA SER A 182 -8.94 7.69 1.03
C SER A 182 -9.24 8.86 1.98
N ASP A 183 -9.81 8.58 3.15
CA ASP A 183 -10.08 9.53 4.23
C ASP A 183 -8.90 9.70 5.20
N LEU A 184 -7.72 9.15 4.85
CA LEU A 184 -6.47 9.19 5.62
C LEU A 184 -6.55 8.55 7.02
N LYS A 185 -7.66 7.91 7.37
CA LYS A 185 -7.75 7.14 8.62
C LYS A 185 -6.86 5.92 8.56
N PHE A 186 -6.30 5.56 9.72
CA PHE A 186 -5.52 4.35 9.84
C PHE A 186 -6.37 3.11 9.46
N ASN A 187 -5.96 2.47 8.37
CA ASN A 187 -6.65 1.37 7.74
C ASN A 187 -5.61 0.45 7.07
N PRO A 188 -4.90 -0.40 7.83
CA PRO A 188 -3.97 -1.35 7.25
C PRO A 188 -4.71 -2.39 6.40
N HIS A 189 -4.34 -2.49 5.13
CA HIS A 189 -4.86 -3.47 4.18
C HIS A 189 -3.80 -3.81 3.13
N CYS A 190 -3.91 -5.00 2.55
CA CYS A 190 -2.93 -5.51 1.59
C CYS A 190 -3.55 -5.58 0.19
N HIS A 191 -2.92 -4.92 -0.77
CA HIS A 191 -3.18 -5.08 -2.19
C HIS A 191 -2.18 -6.06 -2.77
N LEU A 192 -2.64 -7.15 -3.36
CA LEU A 192 -1.79 -8.11 -4.05
C LEU A 192 -2.22 -8.20 -5.52
N ILE A 193 -1.25 -8.24 -6.42
CA ILE A 193 -1.46 -8.67 -7.80
C ILE A 193 -0.87 -10.07 -7.90
N SER A 194 -1.64 -11.03 -8.40
CA SER A 194 -1.15 -12.38 -8.63
C SER A 194 -1.46 -12.87 -10.02
N THR A 195 -0.65 -13.80 -10.56
CA THR A 195 -1.07 -14.61 -11.72
C THR A 195 -2.39 -15.34 -11.41
N GLU A 196 -3.30 -15.48 -12.38
CA GLU A 196 -4.56 -16.25 -12.24
C GLU A 196 -4.34 -17.77 -12.33
N GLY A 197 -3.25 -18.23 -11.75
CA GLY A 197 -2.76 -19.58 -11.84
C GLY A 197 -1.43 -19.70 -11.13
N VAL A 198 -0.81 -20.86 -11.27
CA VAL A 198 0.48 -21.18 -10.67
C VAL A 198 1.48 -21.57 -11.74
N LEU A 199 2.75 -21.34 -11.44
CA LEU A 199 3.88 -21.90 -12.13
C LEU A 199 4.37 -23.12 -11.34
N ILE A 200 4.72 -24.18 -12.06
CA ILE A 200 5.31 -25.38 -11.50
C ILE A 200 6.66 -25.55 -12.18
N GLU A 201 7.71 -25.43 -11.37
CA GLU A 201 9.09 -25.62 -11.83
C GLU A 201 9.28 -27.01 -12.44
N LYS A 202 9.83 -27.02 -13.65
CA LYS A 202 10.30 -28.21 -14.37
C LYS A 202 11.72 -27.96 -14.88
N ASP A 203 12.39 -29.02 -15.31
CA ASP A 203 13.81 -28.98 -15.67
C ASP A 203 14.12 -28.15 -16.93
N GLU A 204 13.13 -27.92 -17.81
CA GLU A 204 13.30 -27.15 -19.05
C GLU A 204 12.50 -25.84 -19.04
N ASP A 205 11.17 -25.93 -18.86
CA ASP A 205 10.27 -24.77 -18.83
C ASP A 205 9.22 -24.91 -17.72
N ASP A 206 8.99 -23.81 -16.99
CA ASP A 206 7.93 -23.71 -15.99
C ASP A 206 6.55 -24.01 -16.61
N LEU A 207 5.81 -24.92 -16.00
CA LEU A 207 4.44 -25.21 -16.40
C LEU A 207 3.47 -24.23 -15.73
N TYR A 208 2.83 -23.38 -16.53
CA TYR A 208 1.69 -22.59 -16.06
C TYR A 208 0.40 -23.44 -15.99
N VAL A 209 -0.28 -23.41 -14.85
CA VAL A 209 -1.56 -24.07 -14.62
C VAL A 209 -2.58 -23.04 -14.11
N PRO A 210 -3.63 -22.70 -14.89
CA PRO A 210 -4.64 -21.74 -14.48
C PRO A 210 -5.51 -22.28 -13.34
N VAL A 211 -6.04 -21.38 -12.52
CA VAL A 211 -7.03 -21.72 -11.48
C VAL A 211 -8.34 -21.02 -11.78
N ASN A 212 -9.28 -21.76 -12.36
CA ASN A 212 -10.52 -21.22 -12.91
C ASN A 212 -11.57 -20.88 -11.83
N PHE A 213 -11.46 -21.45 -10.63
CA PHE A 213 -12.43 -21.23 -9.57
C PHE A 213 -11.78 -21.06 -8.20
N LEU A 214 -12.15 -19.97 -7.53
CA LEU A 214 -11.70 -19.63 -6.18
C LEU A 214 -12.93 -19.23 -5.35
N PRO A 215 -13.39 -20.07 -4.39
CA PRO A 215 -14.63 -19.83 -3.67
C PRO A 215 -14.49 -18.67 -2.67
N TYR A 216 -15.15 -17.55 -2.97
CA TYR A 216 -15.08 -16.32 -2.17
C TYR A 216 -15.45 -16.53 -0.71
N ASP A 217 -16.56 -17.23 -0.42
CA ASP A 217 -17.03 -17.47 0.96
C ASP A 217 -16.04 -18.27 1.80
N TYR A 218 -15.37 -19.25 1.18
CA TYR A 218 -14.29 -19.97 1.85
C TYR A 218 -13.10 -19.05 2.14
N ILE A 219 -12.71 -18.22 1.16
CA ILE A 219 -11.53 -17.36 1.24
C ILE A 219 -11.69 -16.31 2.36
N ARG A 220 -12.85 -15.65 2.47
CA ARG A 220 -13.09 -14.64 3.54
C ARG A 220 -13.06 -15.24 4.94
N ILE A 221 -13.59 -16.46 5.13
CA ILE A 221 -13.56 -17.17 6.41
C ILE A 221 -12.14 -17.63 6.73
N ALA A 222 -11.42 -18.17 5.74
CA ALA A 222 -10.05 -18.61 5.92
C ALA A 222 -9.10 -17.43 6.19
N TRP A 223 -9.30 -16.28 5.53
CA TRP A 223 -8.54 -15.05 5.78
C TRP A 223 -8.73 -14.55 7.22
N ARG A 224 -9.98 -14.46 7.69
CA ARG A 224 -10.29 -14.17 9.10
C ARG A 224 -9.48 -15.07 10.03
N ASN A 225 -9.53 -16.37 9.81
CA ASN A 225 -8.84 -17.32 10.67
C ASN A 225 -7.30 -17.11 10.65
N ARG A 226 -6.71 -16.76 9.50
CA ARG A 226 -5.27 -16.46 9.41
C ARG A 226 -4.90 -15.23 10.23
N VAL A 227 -5.64 -14.14 10.09
CA VAL A 227 -5.37 -12.90 10.85
C VAL A 227 -5.58 -13.11 12.35
N LEU A 228 -6.68 -13.75 12.76
CA LEU A 228 -6.96 -13.99 14.17
C LEU A 228 -5.94 -14.95 14.80
N ASN A 229 -5.47 -15.96 14.07
CA ASN A 229 -4.40 -16.83 14.55
C ASN A 229 -3.06 -16.08 14.64
N MET A 230 -2.75 -15.20 13.68
CA MET A 230 -1.57 -14.36 13.73
C MET A 230 -1.58 -13.48 14.99
N LEU A 231 -2.66 -12.72 15.23
CA LEU A 231 -2.79 -11.88 16.41
C LEU A 231 -2.67 -12.68 17.72
N TYR A 232 -3.32 -13.84 17.79
CA TYR A 232 -3.21 -14.73 18.95
C TYR A 232 -1.78 -15.21 19.18
N ASN A 233 -1.07 -15.62 18.13
CA ASN A 233 0.32 -16.10 18.24
C ASN A 233 1.29 -14.99 18.68
N PHE A 234 1.01 -13.75 18.30
CA PHE A 234 1.75 -12.57 18.78
C PHE A 234 1.27 -12.04 20.13
N LYS A 235 0.34 -12.74 20.80
CA LYS A 235 -0.23 -12.36 22.11
C LYS A 235 -0.95 -11.00 22.10
N GLU A 236 -1.42 -10.56 20.93
CA GLU A 236 -2.20 -9.33 20.78
C GLU A 236 -3.66 -9.51 21.20
N ILE A 237 -4.15 -10.76 21.16
CA ILE A 237 -5.48 -11.16 21.63
C ILE A 237 -5.38 -12.48 22.38
N THR A 238 -6.28 -12.68 23.34
CA THR A 238 -6.45 -13.91 24.11
C THR A 238 -7.17 -14.99 23.31
N SER A 239 -7.17 -16.22 23.83
CA SER A 239 -7.93 -17.33 23.24
C SER A 239 -9.44 -17.10 23.28
N GLN A 240 -9.93 -16.41 24.31
CA GLN A 240 -11.34 -16.06 24.49
C GLN A 240 -11.77 -14.99 23.48
N GLU A 241 -11.03 -13.87 23.39
CA GLU A 241 -11.29 -12.83 22.38
C GLU A 241 -11.25 -13.41 20.95
N ARG A 242 -10.33 -14.33 20.68
CA ARG A 242 -10.26 -15.01 19.37
C ARG A 242 -11.52 -15.79 19.04
N LYS A 243 -12.15 -16.45 20.03
CA LYS A 243 -13.42 -17.17 19.84
C LYS A 243 -14.57 -16.19 19.59
N GLU A 244 -14.67 -15.14 20.40
CA GLU A 244 -15.68 -14.10 20.27
C GLU A 244 -15.60 -13.38 18.91
N LEU A 245 -14.40 -13.04 18.46
CA LEU A 245 -14.16 -12.44 17.14
C LEU A 245 -14.55 -13.38 16.00
N LYS A 246 -14.34 -14.70 16.14
CA LYS A 246 -14.80 -15.66 15.13
C LYS A 246 -16.31 -15.71 15.03
N GLU A 247 -17.01 -15.62 16.15
CA GLU A 247 -18.47 -15.61 16.19
C GLU A 247 -19.03 -14.30 15.62
N ARG A 248 -18.51 -13.16 16.08
CA ARG A 248 -18.87 -11.82 15.57
C ARG A 248 -18.67 -11.71 14.06
N TYR A 249 -17.53 -12.21 13.57
CA TYR A 249 -17.21 -12.25 12.15
C TYR A 249 -17.46 -13.64 11.56
N LYS A 250 -18.60 -14.28 11.87
CA LYS A 250 -19.03 -15.61 11.41
C LYS A 250 -18.80 -15.80 9.90
N SER A 251 -19.18 -14.80 9.11
CA SER A 251 -19.09 -14.85 7.66
C SER A 251 -17.68 -14.58 7.12
N GLY A 252 -16.68 -14.35 7.96
CA GLY A 252 -15.31 -14.02 7.55
C GLY A 252 -15.03 -12.52 7.48
N PHE A 253 -13.80 -12.16 7.09
CA PHE A 253 -13.42 -10.77 6.88
C PHE A 253 -13.73 -10.37 5.45
N ASN A 254 -14.46 -9.27 5.29
CA ASN A 254 -14.87 -8.80 3.98
C ASN A 254 -13.65 -8.32 3.18
N PHE A 255 -13.68 -8.59 1.89
CA PHE A 255 -12.92 -7.82 0.91
C PHE A 255 -13.81 -6.61 0.60
N PRO A 256 -13.31 -5.37 0.61
CA PRO A 256 -14.02 -4.31 -0.10
C PRO A 256 -14.11 -4.79 -1.54
N GLY A 257 -15.34 -5.04 -2.00
CA GLY A 257 -15.63 -5.31 -3.40
C GLY A 257 -15.30 -4.09 -4.25
#